data_AF-A0A2I3TIF2-F1
#
_entry.id   AF-A0A2I3TIF2-F1
#
_cell.length_a   1.000
_cell.length_b   1.000
_cell.length_c   1.000
_cell.angle_alpha   90.00
_cell.angle_beta   90.00
_cell.angle_gamma   90.00
#
_symmetry.space_group_name_H-M   'P 1'
#
loop_
_entity.id
_entity.type
_entity.pdbx_description
1 polymer ?
#
loop_
_entity_poly.entity_id
_entity_poly.type
_entity_poly.pdbx_seq_one_letter_code
_entity_poly.pdbx_strand_id
1 'polypeptide(L)'
;MSLLCRNKGCGQHFDPNTNLPDSCCHHPGVPIFHDALKGWSCCRKRTVDFSEFLNIKGCTMGPHCAEKLPEAPQPEGPATSSSLQEQKPLNVIPKSAETLRRERPKSELPLKLLPLNISQALEMALEQKELDQEPGAGLDSLIRTGSSCQNPGCDAVYQGPESDATPCTYHPGAPRFHEGMKSWSCCGIQTLDFGAFLAQPGCRVGRHDWGKQLPASCRHDWHQTDSLVVVTVYGQIPLPAFNWVKASQTELHVHIVFDGNRVFQAQMKLWGVSEDQGTQERELTATSASRVEVILLPQSPE
;
A
#
# COMPACT_ATOMS: atom_id res chain seq x y z
N MET A 1 37.06 25.69 3.20
CA MET A 1 35.69 25.19 3.51
C MET A 1 35.58 23.82 2.86
N SER A 2 35.24 22.78 3.62
CA SER A 2 35.12 21.43 3.05
C SER A 2 33.77 21.26 2.34
N LEU A 3 33.79 20.76 1.11
CA LEU A 3 32.61 20.41 0.33
C LEU A 3 32.48 18.89 0.25
N LEU A 4 31.23 18.40 0.22
CA LEU A 4 30.96 16.97 0.02
C LEU A 4 31.07 16.61 -1.47
N CYS A 5 31.86 15.58 -1.77
CA CYS A 5 31.98 15.03 -3.11
C CYS A 5 30.71 14.27 -3.51
N ARG A 6 30.11 14.67 -4.63
CA ARG A 6 28.91 14.07 -5.22
C ARG A 6 29.21 13.07 -6.33
N ASN A 7 30.48 12.79 -6.60
CA ASN A 7 30.86 11.72 -7.52
C ASN A 7 30.38 10.37 -6.98
N LYS A 8 29.82 9.55 -7.86
CA LYS A 8 29.18 8.28 -7.50
C LYS A 8 30.22 7.31 -6.91
N GLY A 9 30.01 6.90 -5.66
CA GLY A 9 30.91 5.99 -4.94
C GLY A 9 32.08 6.63 -4.19
N CYS A 10 32.19 7.97 -4.16
CA CYS A 10 33.22 8.66 -3.35
C CYS A 10 32.69 9.11 -1.98
N GLY A 11 31.76 10.08 -1.94
CA GLY A 11 31.13 10.57 -0.71
C GLY A 11 32.07 11.24 0.31
N GLN A 12 33.31 11.56 -0.07
CA GLN A 12 34.30 12.19 0.82
C GLN A 12 34.17 13.72 0.84
N HIS A 13 34.62 14.34 1.93
CA HIS A 13 34.76 15.80 2.00
C HIS A 13 36.12 16.23 1.42
N PHE A 14 36.14 17.30 0.62
CA PHE A 14 37.35 17.81 -0.02
C PHE A 14 37.40 19.35 0.06
N ASP A 15 38.60 19.93 0.04
CA ASP A 15 38.76 21.37 -0.11
C ASP A 15 38.97 21.72 -1.60
N PRO A 16 38.11 22.58 -2.19
CA PRO A 16 38.22 22.97 -3.60
C PRO A 16 39.59 23.53 -4.00
N ASN A 17 40.33 24.12 -3.06
CA ASN A 17 41.63 24.73 -3.31
C ASN A 17 42.77 23.70 -3.42
N THR A 18 42.52 22.43 -3.06
CA THR A 18 43.50 21.34 -3.04
C THR A 18 43.06 20.12 -3.85
N ASN A 19 42.10 20.31 -4.77
CA ASN A 19 41.48 19.22 -5.52
C ASN A 19 42.36 18.77 -6.69
N LEU A 20 43.16 17.73 -6.49
CA LEU A 20 44.04 17.15 -7.52
C LEU A 20 43.24 16.25 -8.47
N PRO A 21 43.69 16.08 -9.72
CA PRO A 21 42.99 15.29 -10.74
C PRO A 21 42.88 13.78 -10.44
N ASP A 22 43.54 13.29 -9.41
CA ASP A 22 43.57 11.89 -8.97
C ASP A 22 43.01 11.69 -7.54
N SER A 23 42.46 12.72 -6.91
CA SER A 23 42.02 12.67 -5.50
C SER A 23 40.73 11.85 -5.27
N CYS A 24 39.88 11.69 -6.28
CA CYS A 24 38.58 11.04 -6.17
C CYS A 24 38.54 9.71 -6.93
N CYS A 25 38.23 8.61 -6.24
CA CYS A 25 37.88 7.33 -6.88
C CYS A 25 36.36 7.21 -7.00
N HIS A 26 35.83 7.16 -8.22
CA HIS A 26 34.39 7.17 -8.49
C HIS A 26 33.98 6.29 -9.68
N HIS A 27 32.68 6.09 -9.83
CA HIS A 27 32.08 5.41 -10.98
C HIS A 27 31.55 6.42 -12.00
N PRO A 28 32.10 6.46 -13.23
CA PRO A 28 31.55 7.30 -14.30
C PRO A 28 30.28 6.70 -14.90
N GLY A 29 30.06 5.40 -14.72
CA GLY A 29 28.88 4.69 -15.21
C GLY A 29 27.63 4.88 -14.36
N VAL A 30 26.50 4.52 -14.93
CA VAL A 30 25.22 4.40 -14.20
C VAL A 30 25.12 3.06 -13.45
N PRO A 31 24.40 3.00 -12.32
CA PRO A 31 23.96 1.75 -11.73
C PRO A 31 23.18 0.91 -12.74
N ILE A 32 23.44 -0.38 -12.77
CA ILE A 32 22.68 -1.36 -13.55
C ILE A 32 22.15 -2.46 -12.64
N PHE A 33 20.90 -2.83 -12.87
CA PHE A 33 20.19 -3.85 -12.13
C PHE A 33 19.54 -4.80 -13.14
N HIS A 34 20.10 -6.00 -13.29
CA HIS A 34 19.60 -7.02 -14.23
C HIS A 34 19.84 -8.42 -13.63
N ASP A 35 18.88 -9.34 -13.78
CA ASP A 35 18.97 -10.73 -13.27
C ASP A 35 19.39 -10.85 -11.80
N ALA A 36 18.78 -10.04 -10.91
CA ALA A 36 19.11 -9.92 -9.49
C ALA A 36 20.56 -9.44 -9.18
N LEU A 37 21.38 -9.23 -10.21
CA LEU A 37 22.72 -8.69 -10.11
C LEU A 37 22.70 -7.16 -10.19
N LYS A 38 23.47 -6.56 -9.30
CA LYS A 38 23.63 -5.13 -9.11
C LYS A 38 25.07 -4.77 -9.43
N GLY A 39 25.29 -3.68 -10.13
CA GLY A 39 26.64 -3.26 -10.47
C GLY A 39 26.66 -1.92 -11.16
N TRP A 40 27.87 -1.49 -11.52
CA TRP A 40 28.07 -0.26 -12.29
C TRP A 40 28.31 -0.62 -13.75
N SER A 41 27.72 0.11 -14.70
CA SER A 41 27.99 -0.09 -16.14
C SER A 41 29.47 0.04 -16.50
N CYS A 42 30.23 0.85 -15.76
CA CYS A 42 31.68 0.99 -15.89
C CYS A 42 32.51 -0.12 -15.23
N CYS A 43 31.87 -1.05 -14.50
CA CYS A 43 32.54 -2.14 -13.79
C CYS A 43 32.07 -3.50 -14.25
N ARG A 44 32.96 -4.50 -14.22
CA ARG A 44 32.60 -5.91 -14.44
C ARG A 44 32.06 -6.59 -13.18
N LYS A 45 32.41 -6.08 -11.98
CA LYS A 45 31.91 -6.63 -10.71
C LYS A 45 30.38 -6.50 -10.64
N ARG A 46 29.72 -7.62 -10.28
CA ARG A 46 28.28 -7.74 -10.10
C ARG A 46 28.05 -8.40 -8.74
N THR A 47 27.07 -7.93 -7.98
CA THR A 47 26.74 -8.45 -6.65
C THR A 47 25.24 -8.70 -6.56
N VAL A 48 24.83 -9.74 -5.85
CA VAL A 48 23.40 -9.96 -5.54
C VAL A 48 22.96 -9.14 -4.34
N ASP A 49 23.89 -8.83 -3.42
CA ASP A 49 23.66 -8.03 -2.23
C ASP A 49 23.75 -6.52 -2.52
N PHE A 50 22.83 -5.75 -1.92
CA PHE A 50 22.74 -4.30 -2.11
C PHE A 50 23.81 -3.55 -1.31
N SER A 51 24.14 -4.03 -0.11
CA SER A 51 25.21 -3.45 0.70
C SER A 51 26.57 -3.64 0.03
N GLU A 52 26.81 -4.80 -0.57
CA GLU A 52 28.02 -5.04 -1.36
C GLU A 52 28.09 -4.16 -2.61
N PHE A 53 26.96 -3.91 -3.28
CA PHE A 53 26.87 -3.00 -4.43
C PHE A 53 27.27 -1.56 -4.07
N LEU A 54 26.73 -1.04 -2.96
CA LEU A 54 27.08 0.29 -2.46
C LEU A 54 28.57 0.39 -2.08
N ASN A 55 29.15 -0.72 -1.65
CA ASN A 55 30.55 -0.82 -1.27
C ASN A 55 31.52 -1.06 -2.45
N ILE A 56 31.03 -1.21 -3.69
CA ILE A 56 31.90 -1.32 -4.87
C ILE A 56 32.70 -0.02 -5.02
N LYS A 57 34.03 -0.13 -4.83
CA LYS A 57 34.95 1.01 -4.98
C LYS A 57 34.90 1.57 -6.40
N GLY A 58 34.97 2.90 -6.52
CA GLY A 58 35.03 3.61 -7.79
C GLY A 58 36.14 3.07 -8.70
N CYS A 59 35.86 2.94 -10.00
CA CYS A 59 36.81 2.41 -10.98
C CYS A 59 37.59 3.48 -11.77
N THR A 60 37.32 4.76 -11.53
CA THR A 60 37.98 5.87 -12.24
C THR A 60 38.48 6.91 -11.24
N MET A 61 39.72 7.36 -11.44
CA MET A 61 40.32 8.46 -10.67
C MET A 61 40.04 9.79 -11.37
N GLY A 62 39.69 10.81 -10.60
CA GLY A 62 39.33 12.14 -11.09
C GLY A 62 39.40 13.19 -9.97
N PRO A 63 39.15 14.47 -10.27
CA PRO A 63 38.92 15.48 -9.24
C PRO A 63 37.58 15.25 -8.55
N HIS A 64 37.46 15.66 -7.28
CA HIS A 64 36.17 15.69 -6.60
C HIS A 64 35.25 16.74 -7.22
N CYS A 65 33.95 16.44 -7.32
CA CYS A 65 32.93 17.38 -7.77
C CYS A 65 31.90 17.64 -6.65
N ALA A 66 31.56 18.91 -6.40
CA ALA A 66 30.53 19.32 -5.45
C ALA A 66 29.18 19.65 -6.11
N GLU A 67 29.15 19.77 -7.44
CA GLU A 67 27.92 20.05 -8.18
C GLU A 67 27.04 18.80 -8.25
N LYS A 68 25.71 19.01 -8.15
CA LYS A 68 24.75 17.96 -8.51
C LYS A 68 24.85 17.82 -10.03
N LEU A 69 25.52 16.78 -10.52
CA LEU A 69 25.35 16.41 -11.93
C LEU A 69 23.85 16.22 -12.20
N PRO A 70 23.30 16.78 -13.30
CA PRO A 70 21.91 16.54 -13.67
C PRO A 70 21.65 15.04 -13.64
N GLU A 71 20.62 14.62 -12.92
CA GLU A 71 20.11 13.26 -13.02
C GLU A 71 19.70 13.06 -14.48
N ALA A 72 20.52 12.32 -15.24
CA ALA A 72 20.13 11.88 -16.56
C ALA A 72 18.78 11.17 -16.44
N PRO A 73 17.80 11.48 -17.31
CA PRO A 73 16.51 10.82 -17.31
C PRO A 73 16.73 9.31 -17.24
N GLN A 74 16.02 8.64 -16.33
CA GLN A 74 15.85 7.19 -16.41
C GLN A 74 15.46 6.87 -17.86
N PRO A 75 16.14 5.93 -18.54
CA PRO A 75 15.76 5.58 -19.90
C PRO A 75 14.32 5.05 -19.86
N GLU A 76 13.40 5.84 -20.39
CA GLU A 76 12.12 5.36 -20.88
C GLU A 76 12.43 4.26 -21.91
N GLY A 77 11.79 3.10 -21.74
CA GLY A 77 12.06 1.93 -22.57
C GLY A 77 11.90 2.26 -24.06
N PRO A 78 12.77 1.76 -24.96
CA PRO A 78 12.62 2.05 -26.37
C PRO A 78 11.51 1.21 -26.99
N ALA A 79 10.58 1.92 -27.65
CA ALA A 79 9.80 1.40 -28.75
C ALA A 79 10.70 1.04 -29.95
N THR A 80 10.29 -0.02 -30.62
CA THR A 80 10.80 -0.69 -31.83
C THR A 80 11.32 0.17 -32.99
N SER A 81 12.47 -0.23 -33.58
CA SER A 81 12.64 -0.30 -35.04
C SER A 81 13.58 -1.45 -35.46
N SER A 82 12.91 -2.49 -35.97
CA SER A 82 13.22 -3.51 -36.98
C SER A 82 14.64 -4.02 -37.29
N SER A 83 14.68 -5.35 -37.27
CA SER A 83 15.42 -6.29 -38.14
C SER A 83 16.80 -6.73 -37.67
N LEU A 84 16.82 -7.86 -36.93
CA LEU A 84 17.49 -9.09 -37.35
C LEU A 84 16.95 -10.25 -36.46
N GLN A 85 16.21 -11.15 -37.13
CA GLN A 85 15.85 -12.54 -36.76
C GLN A 85 15.31 -12.82 -35.35
N GLU A 86 14.01 -13.14 -35.32
CA GLU A 86 13.30 -13.82 -34.26
C GLU A 86 14.05 -15.06 -33.74
N GLN A 87 14.54 -14.99 -32.51
CA GLN A 87 14.52 -16.14 -31.61
C GLN A 87 13.76 -15.73 -30.35
N LYS A 88 12.53 -16.23 -30.26
CA LYS A 88 11.67 -16.21 -29.08
C LYS A 88 12.51 -16.57 -27.84
N PRO A 89 12.68 -15.68 -26.84
CA PRO A 89 13.28 -16.11 -25.60
C PRO A 89 12.31 -17.12 -24.96
N LEU A 90 12.79 -18.36 -24.83
CA LEU A 90 12.18 -19.36 -23.97
C LEU A 90 12.03 -18.71 -22.60
N ASN A 91 10.80 -18.69 -22.08
CA ASN A 91 10.52 -18.49 -20.67
C ASN A 91 11.40 -19.47 -19.89
N VAL A 92 12.55 -19.01 -19.38
CA VAL A 92 13.38 -19.81 -18.49
C VAL A 92 12.68 -19.78 -17.14
N ILE A 93 11.94 -20.85 -16.92
CA ILE A 93 11.26 -21.21 -15.69
C ILE A 93 12.32 -21.28 -14.57
N PRO A 94 12.15 -20.60 -13.42
CA PRO A 94 12.97 -20.86 -12.25
C PRO A 94 12.85 -22.34 -11.88
N LYS A 95 13.98 -23.04 -11.73
CA LYS A 95 14.09 -24.50 -11.53
C LYS A 95 13.16 -25.12 -10.47
N SER A 96 12.63 -24.33 -9.54
CA SER A 96 11.61 -24.79 -8.57
C SER A 96 10.28 -25.21 -9.23
N ALA A 97 9.94 -24.65 -10.39
CA ALA A 97 8.72 -25.04 -11.12
C ALA A 97 8.92 -26.21 -12.09
N GLU A 98 10.17 -26.62 -12.40
CA GLU A 98 10.42 -27.81 -13.23
C GLU A 98 10.26 -29.13 -12.44
N THR A 99 10.54 -29.12 -11.13
CA THR A 99 10.45 -30.34 -10.29
C THR A 99 9.03 -30.67 -9.85
N LEU A 100 8.11 -29.69 -9.83
CA LEU A 100 6.70 -29.91 -9.48
C LEU A 100 5.83 -29.77 -10.73
N ARG A 101 5.66 -30.86 -11.47
CA ARG A 101 4.67 -30.96 -12.56
C ARG A 101 3.23 -31.00 -12.01
N ARG A 102 2.78 -29.91 -11.40
CA ARG A 102 1.35 -29.62 -11.21
C ARG A 102 0.99 -28.52 -12.20
N GLU A 103 0.05 -28.79 -13.11
CA GLU A 103 -0.48 -27.76 -14.00
C GLU A 103 -1.03 -26.62 -13.13
N ARG A 104 -0.59 -25.39 -13.39
CA ARG A 104 -1.09 -24.20 -12.69
C ARG A 104 -2.61 -24.18 -12.84
N PRO A 105 -3.37 -24.32 -11.75
CA PRO A 105 -4.82 -24.32 -11.83
C PRO A 105 -5.31 -22.99 -12.40
N LYS A 106 -6.38 -23.02 -13.18
CA LYS A 106 -6.89 -21.82 -13.86
C LYS A 106 -7.19 -20.73 -12.82
N SER A 107 -6.88 -19.48 -13.17
CA SER A 107 -7.00 -18.29 -12.31
C SER A 107 -8.40 -18.05 -11.73
N GLU A 108 -9.43 -18.70 -12.26
CA GLU A 108 -10.85 -18.50 -11.94
C GLU A 108 -11.35 -19.30 -10.72
N LEU A 109 -10.44 -19.85 -9.90
CA LEU A 109 -10.84 -20.53 -8.67
C LEU A 109 -11.37 -19.53 -7.62
N PRO A 110 -12.42 -19.90 -6.87
CA PRO A 110 -13.03 -19.02 -5.88
C PRO A 110 -12.05 -18.67 -4.76
N LEU A 111 -11.95 -17.38 -4.44
CA LEU A 111 -11.11 -16.89 -3.35
C LEU A 111 -11.69 -17.30 -1.99
N LYS A 112 -10.87 -17.89 -1.12
CA LYS A 112 -11.25 -18.27 0.24
C LYS A 112 -10.81 -17.21 1.24
N LEU A 113 -11.71 -16.84 2.16
CA LEU A 113 -11.40 -15.92 3.25
C LEU A 113 -10.46 -16.60 4.25
N LEU A 114 -9.36 -15.93 4.62
CA LEU A 114 -8.40 -16.44 5.59
C LEU A 114 -8.85 -16.12 7.02
N PRO A 115 -8.70 -17.05 7.99
CA PRO A 115 -8.85 -16.74 9.41
C PRO A 115 -7.93 -15.59 9.82
N LEU A 116 -8.47 -14.70 10.65
CA LEU A 116 -7.77 -13.56 11.23
C LEU A 116 -7.34 -13.92 12.65
N ASN A 117 -6.06 -13.73 12.95
CA ASN A 117 -5.46 -13.88 14.25
C ASN A 117 -4.86 -12.54 14.69
N ILE A 118 -5.24 -12.11 15.89
CA ILE A 118 -4.86 -10.83 16.46
C ILE A 118 -3.85 -11.12 17.55
N SER A 119 -2.64 -10.55 17.43
CA SER A 119 -1.64 -10.68 18.47
C SER A 119 -2.02 -9.87 19.71
N GLN A 120 -1.66 -10.38 20.90
CA GLN A 120 -1.86 -9.69 22.18
C GLN A 120 -1.25 -8.28 22.19
N ALA A 121 -0.13 -8.07 21.48
CA ALA A 121 0.50 -6.76 21.36
C ALA A 121 -0.36 -5.74 20.61
N LEU A 122 -1.15 -6.19 19.62
CA LEU A 122 -2.09 -5.32 18.91
C LEU A 122 -3.36 -5.08 19.73
N GLU A 123 -3.86 -6.09 20.44
CA GLU A 123 -5.01 -5.94 21.36
C GLU A 123 -4.72 -4.87 22.41
N MET A 124 -3.57 -4.97 23.09
CA MET A 124 -3.15 -3.98 24.08
C MET A 124 -2.99 -2.57 23.50
N ALA A 125 -2.51 -2.45 22.26
CA ALA A 125 -2.35 -1.15 21.60
C ALA A 125 -3.69 -0.53 21.20
N LEU A 126 -4.70 -1.35 20.87
CA LEU A 126 -6.06 -0.89 20.61
C LEU A 126 -6.76 -0.47 21.91
N GLU A 127 -6.66 -1.27 22.97
CA GLU A 127 -7.21 -0.94 24.30
C GLU A 127 -6.59 0.34 24.87
N GLN A 128 -5.27 0.53 24.73
CA GLN A 128 -4.61 1.75 25.19
C GLN A 128 -5.11 2.99 24.44
N LYS A 129 -5.37 2.86 23.13
CA LYS A 129 -5.97 3.94 22.32
C LYS A 129 -7.44 4.20 22.70
N GLU A 130 -8.18 3.16 23.05
CA GLU A 130 -9.55 3.29 23.57
C GLU A 130 -9.56 3.97 24.94
N LEU A 131 -8.53 3.78 25.77
CA LEU A 131 -8.38 4.47 27.06
C LEU A 131 -7.98 5.94 26.92
N ASP A 132 -7.20 6.27 25.89
CA ASP A 132 -6.88 7.66 25.51
C ASP A 132 -8.08 8.38 24.85
N GLN A 133 -9.16 7.64 24.53
CA GLN A 133 -10.42 8.18 24.03
C GLN A 133 -11.46 8.16 25.15
N GLU A 134 -12.07 9.31 25.47
CA GLU A 134 -13.15 9.38 26.46
C GLU A 134 -14.28 8.36 26.13
N PRO A 135 -14.95 7.76 27.13
CA PRO A 135 -15.67 6.50 26.98
C PRO A 135 -16.91 6.63 26.10
N GLY A 136 -16.97 5.89 24.98
CA GLY A 136 -18.20 5.85 24.18
C GLY A 136 -18.15 5.23 22.78
N ALA A 137 -17.23 4.31 22.45
CA ALA A 137 -17.16 3.74 21.10
C ALA A 137 -16.87 2.23 21.10
N GLY A 138 -17.93 1.42 21.22
CA GLY A 138 -17.88 -0.01 20.97
C GLY A 138 -18.48 -0.38 19.61
N LEU A 139 -17.65 -1.03 18.78
CA LEU A 139 -17.96 -2.02 17.74
C LEU A 139 -19.05 -1.73 16.68
N ASP A 140 -18.79 -0.77 15.79
CA ASP A 140 -19.21 -0.84 14.37
C ASP A 140 -18.23 -0.08 13.43
N SER A 141 -16.96 -0.19 13.81
CA SER A 141 -15.83 0.70 13.55
C SER A 141 -15.22 0.74 12.13
N LEU A 142 -15.97 0.47 11.06
CA LEU A 142 -15.64 1.03 9.74
C LEU A 142 -16.18 2.46 9.62
N ILE A 143 -17.28 2.70 10.32
CA ILE A 143 -17.87 3.99 10.59
C ILE A 143 -17.62 4.21 12.08
N ARG A 144 -16.88 5.25 12.47
CA ARG A 144 -16.68 5.49 13.91
C ARG A 144 -18.03 5.76 14.55
N THR A 145 -18.34 5.14 15.68
CA THR A 145 -19.39 5.61 16.59
C THR A 145 -19.17 7.12 16.80
N GLY A 146 -20.15 7.96 16.46
CA GLY A 146 -20.01 9.41 16.35
C GLY A 146 -19.97 9.98 14.92
N SER A 147 -19.96 9.14 13.88
CA SER A 147 -19.96 9.62 12.48
C SER A 147 -21.32 10.18 12.11
N SER A 148 -21.36 11.42 11.59
CA SER A 148 -22.60 12.03 11.12
C SER A 148 -22.95 11.56 9.71
N CYS A 149 -24.23 11.34 9.46
CA CYS A 149 -24.76 11.06 8.14
C CYS A 149 -24.36 12.18 7.16
N GLN A 150 -23.91 11.81 5.96
CA GLN A 150 -23.49 12.73 4.90
C GLN A 150 -24.66 13.18 4.02
N ASN A 151 -25.82 12.56 4.18
CA ASN A 151 -27.01 13.00 3.48
C ASN A 151 -27.48 14.36 4.04
N PRO A 152 -27.74 15.37 3.20
CA PRO A 152 -28.09 16.71 3.67
C PRO A 152 -29.46 16.75 4.35
N GLY A 153 -29.54 17.41 5.50
CA GLY A 153 -30.75 17.47 6.32
C GLY A 153 -30.97 16.24 7.22
N CYS A 154 -29.97 15.34 7.31
CA CYS A 154 -29.97 14.24 8.27
C CYS A 154 -28.92 14.50 9.36
N ASP A 155 -29.39 14.73 10.59
CA ASP A 155 -28.53 14.95 11.77
C ASP A 155 -28.23 13.64 12.52
N ALA A 156 -28.46 12.49 11.89
CA ALA A 156 -28.23 11.20 12.52
C ALA A 156 -26.73 10.98 12.74
N VAL A 157 -26.41 10.47 13.92
CA VAL A 157 -25.06 10.11 14.33
C VAL A 157 -25.02 8.60 14.48
N TYR A 158 -24.06 7.97 13.82
CA TYR A 158 -23.85 6.55 13.87
C TYR A 158 -23.43 6.10 15.27
N GLN A 159 -24.22 5.26 15.92
CA GLN A 159 -23.98 4.70 17.26
C GLN A 159 -23.67 3.19 17.23
N GLY A 160 -23.82 2.54 16.07
CA GLY A 160 -23.69 1.10 15.89
C GLY A 160 -24.63 0.56 14.80
N PRO A 161 -24.76 -0.77 14.63
CA PRO A 161 -25.55 -1.38 13.56
C PRO A 161 -27.04 -1.05 13.67
N GLU A 162 -27.50 -0.73 14.89
CA GLU A 162 -28.84 -0.25 15.16
C GLU A 162 -29.14 1.13 14.53
N SER A 163 -28.11 1.92 14.22
CA SER A 163 -28.29 3.23 13.58
C SER A 163 -28.83 3.09 12.16
N ASP A 164 -28.51 1.98 11.48
CA ASP A 164 -29.04 1.62 10.16
C ASP A 164 -30.47 1.08 10.21
N ALA A 165 -31.00 0.74 11.39
CA ALA A 165 -32.39 0.35 11.55
C ALA A 165 -33.34 1.55 11.39
N THR A 166 -32.85 2.77 11.60
CA THR A 166 -33.64 3.99 11.41
C THR A 166 -33.58 4.47 9.95
N PRO A 167 -34.72 4.83 9.34
CA PRO A 167 -34.71 5.37 7.99
C PRO A 167 -34.10 6.79 7.96
N CYS A 168 -33.23 7.05 6.99
CA CYS A 168 -32.62 8.37 6.79
C CYS A 168 -33.58 9.30 6.05
N THR A 169 -33.95 10.43 6.65
CA THR A 169 -34.68 11.51 5.98
C THR A 169 -33.72 12.59 5.52
N TYR A 170 -33.63 12.84 4.22
CA TYR A 170 -32.67 13.78 3.64
C TYR A 170 -33.18 14.50 2.39
N HIS A 171 -32.45 15.51 1.94
CA HIS A 171 -32.70 16.23 0.70
C HIS A 171 -31.85 15.68 -0.46
N PRO A 172 -32.44 15.07 -1.50
CA PRO A 172 -31.65 14.63 -2.66
C PRO A 172 -31.18 15.79 -3.56
N GLY A 173 -31.69 17.01 -3.32
CA GLY A 173 -31.37 18.20 -4.11
C GLY A 173 -30.23 19.02 -3.52
N ALA A 174 -29.60 19.85 -4.35
CA ALA A 174 -28.60 20.82 -3.92
C ALA A 174 -29.22 22.08 -3.27
N PRO A 175 -28.46 22.80 -2.41
CA PRO A 175 -28.85 24.11 -1.89
C PRO A 175 -28.97 25.15 -3.02
N ARG A 176 -29.98 26.01 -2.95
CA ARG A 176 -30.14 27.19 -3.80
C ARG A 176 -30.28 28.44 -2.96
N PHE A 177 -29.49 29.46 -3.29
CA PHE A 177 -29.54 30.78 -2.66
C PHE A 177 -29.78 31.82 -3.75
N HIS A 178 -30.97 32.42 -3.79
CA HIS A 178 -31.32 33.50 -4.73
C HIS A 178 -32.15 34.55 -4.01
N GLU A 179 -31.89 35.83 -4.28
CA GLU A 179 -32.73 36.95 -3.83
C GLU A 179 -32.96 37.00 -2.30
N GLY A 180 -31.97 36.55 -1.51
CA GLY A 180 -32.06 36.49 -0.04
C GLY A 180 -32.82 35.27 0.50
N MET A 181 -33.41 34.46 -0.37
CA MET A 181 -34.10 33.21 -0.06
C MET A 181 -33.17 32.01 -0.21
N LYS A 182 -33.31 31.06 0.72
CA LYS A 182 -32.52 29.84 0.84
C LYS A 182 -33.47 28.66 0.73
N SER A 183 -33.16 27.70 -0.13
CA SER A 183 -34.06 26.57 -0.40
C SER A 183 -33.32 25.35 -0.93
N TRP A 184 -33.89 24.16 -0.77
CA TRP A 184 -33.42 22.96 -1.44
C TRP A 184 -34.11 22.79 -2.80
N SER A 185 -33.35 22.44 -3.82
CA SER A 185 -33.88 22.19 -5.17
C SER A 185 -34.88 21.03 -5.27
N CYS A 186 -34.94 20.16 -4.27
CA CYS A 186 -35.81 18.98 -4.25
C CYS A 186 -37.21 19.22 -3.65
N CYS A 187 -37.39 20.21 -2.78
CA CYS A 187 -38.68 20.47 -2.11
C CYS A 187 -39.14 21.93 -2.18
N GLY A 188 -38.27 22.86 -2.59
CA GLY A 188 -38.65 24.25 -2.85
C GLY A 188 -39.08 25.05 -1.63
N ILE A 189 -38.85 24.56 -0.41
CA ILE A 189 -39.19 25.26 0.83
C ILE A 189 -38.20 26.43 1.00
N GLN A 190 -38.71 27.66 0.95
CA GLN A 190 -37.91 28.87 1.04
C GLN A 190 -37.84 29.39 2.48
N THR A 191 -36.63 29.74 2.93
CA THR A 191 -36.40 30.46 4.18
C THR A 191 -35.52 31.68 3.94
N LEU A 192 -35.72 32.71 4.75
CA LEU A 192 -34.86 33.90 4.76
C LEU A 192 -33.66 33.70 5.68
N ASP A 193 -33.85 33.00 6.80
CA ASP A 193 -32.82 32.67 7.77
C ASP A 193 -32.02 31.41 7.38
N PHE A 194 -30.71 31.43 7.65
CA PHE A 194 -29.80 30.32 7.35
C PHE A 194 -29.93 29.17 8.35
N GLY A 195 -30.16 29.46 9.63
CA GLY A 195 -30.41 28.43 10.64
C GLY A 195 -31.69 27.65 10.33
N ALA A 196 -32.75 28.37 9.96
CA ALA A 196 -34.01 27.78 9.52
C ALA A 196 -33.88 26.96 8.23
N PHE A 197 -32.93 27.31 7.33
CA PHE A 197 -32.61 26.50 6.15
C PHE A 197 -31.93 25.17 6.52
N LEU A 198 -30.95 25.20 7.42
CA LEU A 198 -30.23 24.00 7.87
C LEU A 198 -31.14 23.07 8.66
N ALA A 199 -32.08 23.61 9.44
CA ALA A 199 -33.03 22.84 10.25
C ALA A 199 -34.23 22.28 9.45
N GLN A 200 -34.27 22.45 8.12
CA GLN A 200 -35.35 21.90 7.30
C GLN A 200 -35.29 20.36 7.31
N PRO A 201 -36.40 19.66 7.61
CA PRO A 201 -36.42 18.21 7.59
C PRO A 201 -36.30 17.69 6.15
N GLY A 202 -35.50 16.64 5.97
CA GLY A 202 -35.31 15.98 4.69
C GLY A 202 -36.62 15.56 4.01
N CYS A 203 -36.71 15.75 2.69
CA CYS A 203 -37.94 15.49 1.93
C CYS A 203 -38.03 14.09 1.32
N ARG A 204 -36.98 13.27 1.45
CA ARG A 204 -36.95 11.89 0.96
C ARG A 204 -36.46 10.95 2.05
N VAL A 205 -37.04 9.75 2.09
CA VAL A 205 -36.62 8.67 2.98
C VAL A 205 -35.71 7.69 2.22
N GLY A 206 -34.60 7.28 2.83
CA GLY A 206 -33.67 6.28 2.29
C GLY A 206 -32.73 5.71 3.34
N ARG A 207 -31.54 5.27 2.91
CA ARG A 207 -30.48 4.76 3.79
C ARG A 207 -29.50 5.86 4.14
N HIS A 208 -28.89 5.75 5.31
CA HIS A 208 -27.83 6.68 5.73
C HIS A 208 -26.58 6.50 4.86
N ASP A 209 -25.85 7.60 4.67
CA ASP A 209 -24.52 7.62 4.03
C ASP A 209 -23.49 8.00 5.08
N TRP A 210 -22.64 7.07 5.49
CA TRP A 210 -21.75 7.23 6.63
C TRP A 210 -20.29 7.60 6.27
N GLY A 211 -20.00 7.93 5.01
CA GLY A 211 -18.72 8.53 4.61
C GLY A 211 -17.79 7.65 3.75
N LYS A 212 -16.92 8.32 3.00
CA LYS A 212 -16.01 7.71 2.01
C LYS A 212 -14.71 7.25 2.65
N GLN A 213 -14.28 6.05 2.30
CA GLN A 213 -12.96 5.53 2.69
C GLN A 213 -11.84 6.28 1.96
N LEU A 214 -10.77 6.63 2.67
CA LEU A 214 -9.60 7.29 2.08
C LEU A 214 -8.58 6.22 1.65
N PRO A 215 -8.15 6.18 0.38
CA PRO A 215 -7.13 5.22 -0.04
C PRO A 215 -5.81 5.50 0.66
N ALA A 216 -5.19 4.46 1.20
CA ALA A 216 -3.91 4.49 1.88
C ALA A 216 -2.82 3.92 0.97
N SER A 217 -1.80 4.72 0.67
CA SER A 217 -0.58 4.22 0.02
C SER A 217 0.33 3.62 1.08
N CYS A 218 0.19 2.31 1.33
CA CYS A 218 1.03 1.58 2.28
C CYS A 218 2.24 0.96 1.57
N ARG A 219 3.42 1.09 2.20
CA ARG A 219 4.56 0.22 1.87
C ARG A 219 4.15 -1.21 2.22
N HIS A 220 4.49 -2.16 1.36
CA HIS A 220 4.39 -3.58 1.64
C HIS A 220 5.64 -4.29 1.14
N ASP A 221 5.96 -5.41 1.76
CA ASP A 221 7.13 -6.24 1.48
C ASP A 221 6.74 -7.71 1.63
N TRP A 222 7.57 -8.62 1.13
CA TRP A 222 7.37 -10.05 1.33
C TRP A 222 8.70 -10.76 1.53
N HIS A 223 8.67 -11.81 2.31
CA HIS A 223 9.79 -12.74 2.45
C HIS A 223 9.28 -14.17 2.50
N GLN A 224 10.15 -15.11 2.16
CA GLN A 224 9.83 -16.52 2.14
C GLN A 224 10.89 -17.28 2.96
N THR A 225 10.41 -18.19 3.79
CA THR A 225 11.20 -19.25 4.44
C THR A 225 10.93 -20.58 3.76
N ASP A 226 11.58 -21.65 4.23
CA ASP A 226 11.38 -22.99 3.68
C ASP A 226 9.94 -23.49 3.82
N SER A 227 9.19 -22.95 4.79
CA SER A 227 7.84 -23.40 5.13
C SER A 227 6.75 -22.34 5.01
N LEU A 228 7.09 -21.05 4.88
CA LEU A 228 6.15 -19.93 4.98
C LEU A 228 6.50 -18.84 3.95
N VAL A 229 5.48 -18.20 3.38
CA VAL A 229 5.57 -16.95 2.65
C VAL A 229 4.83 -15.90 3.47
N VAL A 230 5.52 -14.85 3.88
CA VAL A 230 4.98 -13.79 4.72
C VAL A 230 4.92 -12.50 3.91
N VAL A 231 3.73 -11.93 3.77
CA VAL A 231 3.50 -10.61 3.17
C VAL A 231 3.24 -9.61 4.29
N THR A 232 4.10 -8.60 4.41
CA THR A 232 3.99 -7.55 5.43
C THR A 232 3.43 -6.28 4.81
N VAL A 233 2.36 -5.74 5.38
CA VAL A 233 1.80 -4.42 5.03
C VAL A 233 2.05 -3.46 6.19
N TYR A 234 2.75 -2.36 5.91
CA TYR A 234 3.10 -1.38 6.92
C TYR A 234 2.01 -0.29 7.02
N GLY A 235 1.57 -0.02 8.24
CA GLY A 235 0.59 1.03 8.52
C GLY A 235 0.28 1.13 10.00
N GLN A 236 -0.06 2.34 10.43
CA GLN A 236 -0.30 2.61 11.85
C GLN A 236 -1.72 2.21 12.24
N ILE A 237 -1.80 1.40 13.29
CA ILE A 237 -3.01 1.02 14.01
C ILE A 237 -4.02 0.38 13.06
N PRO A 238 -3.73 -0.84 12.57
CA PRO A 238 -4.71 -1.61 11.80
C PRO A 238 -5.91 -1.93 12.70
N LEU A 239 -7.10 -1.97 12.12
CA LEU A 239 -8.37 -2.28 12.80
C LEU A 239 -8.83 -3.69 12.39
N PRO A 240 -8.50 -4.74 13.17
CA PRO A 240 -8.65 -6.12 12.72
C PRO A 240 -10.08 -6.50 12.34
N ALA A 241 -11.08 -5.96 13.04
CA ALA A 241 -12.51 -6.23 12.79
C ALA A 241 -12.96 -5.88 11.35
N PHE A 242 -12.21 -5.05 10.62
CA PHE A 242 -12.53 -4.60 9.26
C PHE A 242 -11.55 -5.10 8.20
N ASN A 243 -10.54 -5.86 8.64
CA ASN A 243 -9.55 -6.42 7.75
C ASN A 243 -10.06 -7.74 7.17
N TRP A 244 -9.78 -7.97 5.90
CA TRP A 244 -10.01 -9.27 5.29
C TRP A 244 -8.91 -9.58 4.30
N VAL A 245 -8.55 -10.86 4.26
CA VAL A 245 -7.66 -11.39 3.23
C VAL A 245 -8.32 -12.59 2.60
N LYS A 246 -8.32 -12.58 1.27
CA LYS A 246 -8.91 -13.62 0.44
C LYS A 246 -7.80 -14.21 -0.41
N ALA A 247 -7.61 -15.52 -0.37
CA ALA A 247 -6.57 -16.19 -1.14
C ALA A 247 -7.17 -17.31 -2.00
N SER A 248 -6.67 -17.46 -3.22
CA SER A 248 -6.86 -18.65 -4.06
C SER A 248 -5.52 -19.38 -4.18
N GLN A 249 -5.42 -20.36 -5.07
CA GLN A 249 -4.16 -21.05 -5.33
C GLN A 249 -3.13 -20.18 -6.06
N THR A 250 -3.59 -19.09 -6.69
CA THR A 250 -2.78 -18.27 -7.60
C THR A 250 -2.90 -16.77 -7.34
N GLU A 251 -3.79 -16.34 -6.44
CA GLU A 251 -4.06 -14.93 -6.15
C GLU A 251 -4.27 -14.68 -4.66
N LEU A 252 -3.92 -13.47 -4.22
CA LEU A 252 -4.10 -12.97 -2.88
C LEU A 252 -4.71 -11.57 -2.95
N HIS A 253 -5.87 -11.38 -2.34
CA HIS A 253 -6.56 -10.11 -2.21
C HIS A 253 -6.50 -9.67 -0.75
N VAL A 254 -5.91 -8.51 -0.51
CA VAL A 254 -5.71 -7.95 0.82
C VAL A 254 -6.52 -6.67 0.95
N HIS A 255 -7.23 -6.55 2.06
CA HIS A 255 -7.93 -5.34 2.48
C HIS A 255 -7.67 -5.07 3.95
N ILE A 256 -7.01 -3.94 4.23
CA ILE A 256 -6.62 -3.55 5.58
C ILE A 256 -7.11 -2.13 5.82
N VAL A 257 -7.85 -1.95 6.90
CA VAL A 257 -8.35 -0.67 7.39
C VAL A 257 -7.46 -0.23 8.54
N PHE A 258 -6.99 1.01 8.46
CA PHE A 258 -6.19 1.66 9.49
C PHE A 258 -6.98 2.79 10.15
N ASP A 259 -6.52 3.22 11.31
CA ASP A 259 -7.09 4.36 12.01
C ASP A 259 -7.17 5.62 11.11
N GLY A 260 -8.26 6.39 11.28
CA GLY A 260 -8.57 7.54 10.42
C GLY A 260 -9.23 7.17 9.08
N ASN A 261 -9.89 6.00 9.01
CA ASN A 261 -10.63 5.52 7.83
C ASN A 261 -9.76 5.42 6.56
N ARG A 262 -8.49 5.04 6.75
CA ARG A 262 -7.52 4.84 5.67
C ARG A 262 -7.50 3.38 5.26
N VAL A 263 -7.68 3.09 3.98
CA VAL A 263 -7.79 1.72 3.47
C VAL A 263 -6.69 1.38 2.49
N PHE A 264 -5.99 0.29 2.77
CA PHE A 264 -5.09 -0.36 1.83
C PHE A 264 -5.79 -1.55 1.18
N GLN A 265 -5.83 -1.56 -0.15
CA GLN A 265 -6.36 -2.66 -0.94
C GLN A 265 -5.36 -3.06 -2.02
N ALA A 266 -5.02 -4.35 -2.08
CA ALA A 266 -4.07 -4.88 -3.05
C ALA A 266 -4.47 -6.27 -3.56
N GLN A 267 -4.15 -6.54 -4.83
CA GLN A 267 -4.28 -7.86 -5.46
C GLN A 267 -2.89 -8.31 -5.92
N MET A 268 -2.47 -9.49 -5.48
CA MET A 268 -1.14 -10.04 -5.73
C MET A 268 -1.28 -11.40 -6.40
N LYS A 269 -0.48 -11.66 -7.43
CA LYS A 269 -0.44 -12.98 -8.10
C LYS A 269 0.62 -13.85 -7.42
N LEU A 270 0.20 -15.01 -6.92
CA LEU A 270 1.07 -15.99 -6.29
C LEU A 270 1.75 -16.85 -7.37
N TRP A 271 3.06 -17.08 -7.23
CA TRP A 271 3.82 -17.90 -8.17
C TRP A 271 3.61 -19.41 -7.92
N GLY A 272 3.62 -19.83 -6.66
CA GLY A 272 3.39 -21.23 -6.25
C GLY A 272 1.89 -21.61 -6.19
N VAL A 273 1.59 -22.90 -6.37
CA VAL A 273 0.22 -23.46 -6.24
C VAL A 273 0.00 -23.85 -4.78
N SER A 274 -0.83 -23.12 -4.04
CA SER A 274 -1.22 -23.53 -2.68
C SER A 274 -2.35 -24.57 -2.74
N GLU A 275 -2.31 -25.64 -1.96
CA GLU A 275 -3.30 -26.73 -2.04
C GLU A 275 -4.71 -26.29 -1.59
N ASP A 276 -5.74 -26.96 -2.12
CA ASP A 276 -7.16 -26.81 -1.76
C ASP A 276 -7.66 -27.86 -0.75
N GLN A 277 -6.74 -28.58 -0.10
CA GLN A 277 -7.09 -29.60 0.88
C GLN A 277 -7.31 -28.93 2.24
N GLY A 278 -8.59 -28.79 2.59
CA GLY A 278 -9.14 -28.58 3.94
C GLY A 278 -8.29 -27.77 4.91
N THR A 279 -8.60 -26.47 5.06
CA THR A 279 -8.48 -25.74 6.33
C THR A 279 -7.18 -25.97 7.12
N GLN A 280 -6.02 -26.05 6.47
CA GLN A 280 -4.73 -25.96 7.16
C GLN A 280 -4.02 -24.68 6.72
N GLU A 281 -4.20 -23.68 7.60
CA GLU A 281 -3.17 -22.72 8.02
C GLU A 281 -2.71 -21.67 7.00
N ARG A 282 -3.67 -21.02 6.32
CA ARG A 282 -3.42 -19.68 5.79
C ARG A 282 -4.02 -18.69 6.78
N GLU A 283 -3.20 -17.88 7.43
CA GLU A 283 -3.62 -17.02 8.52
C GLU A 283 -3.23 -15.58 8.25
N LEU A 284 -4.15 -14.66 8.51
CA LEU A 284 -3.86 -13.25 8.60
C LEU A 284 -3.45 -12.97 10.05
N THR A 285 -2.17 -12.73 10.30
CA THR A 285 -1.67 -12.42 11.64
C THR A 285 -1.37 -10.94 11.74
N ALA A 286 -2.22 -10.20 12.45
CA ALA A 286 -1.96 -8.80 12.76
C ALA A 286 -1.00 -8.73 13.97
N THR A 287 0.30 -8.60 13.71
CA THR A 287 1.36 -8.78 14.71
C THR A 287 1.72 -7.52 15.51
N SER A 288 1.38 -6.31 15.04
CA SER A 288 1.64 -5.09 15.81
C SER A 288 0.80 -3.88 15.38
N ALA A 289 0.86 -2.81 16.17
CA ALA A 289 0.27 -1.52 15.84
C ALA A 289 0.94 -0.79 14.65
N SER A 290 2.00 -1.34 14.05
CA SER A 290 2.73 -0.70 12.93
C SER A 290 2.75 -1.51 11.64
N ARG A 291 2.27 -2.76 11.66
CA ARG A 291 2.21 -3.63 10.48
C ARG A 291 1.20 -4.77 10.66
N VAL A 292 0.73 -5.28 9.53
CA VAL A 292 -0.08 -6.51 9.42
C VAL A 292 0.71 -7.51 8.59
N GLU A 293 0.73 -8.77 9.00
CA GLU A 293 1.44 -9.84 8.31
C GLU A 293 0.44 -10.90 7.82
N VAL A 294 0.51 -11.22 6.54
CA VAL A 294 -0.27 -12.31 5.93
C VAL A 294 0.65 -13.49 5.78
N ILE A 295 0.34 -14.59 6.46
CA ILE A 295 1.15 -15.80 6.46
C ILE A 295 0.48 -16.82 5.54
N LEU A 296 1.23 -17.24 4.52
CA LEU A 296 0.83 -18.27 3.56
C LEU A 296 1.78 -19.45 3.71
N LEU A 297 1.25 -20.67 3.82
CA LEU A 297 2.06 -21.88 3.74
C LEU A 297 2.28 -22.28 2.26
N PRO A 298 3.49 -22.14 1.69
CA PRO A 298 3.87 -22.78 0.43
C PRO A 298 3.89 -24.31 0.60
N GLN A 299 3.72 -25.05 -0.50
CA GLN A 299 3.83 -26.51 -0.45
C GLN A 299 5.25 -26.92 -0.02
N SER A 300 5.34 -27.92 0.86
CA SER A 300 6.61 -28.60 1.11
C SER A 300 7.10 -29.20 -0.21
N PRO A 301 8.37 -29.03 -0.58
CA PRO A 301 8.97 -29.83 -1.63
C PRO A 301 9.07 -31.27 -1.11
N GLU A 302 8.28 -32.20 -1.67
CA GLU A 302 8.62 -33.64 -1.61
C GLU A 302 9.90 -33.92 -2.40
#